data_AF-A0A3N4V3V9-F1
#
_entry.id   AF-A0A3N4V3V9-F1
#
_cell.length_a   1.000
_cell.length_b   1.000
_cell.length_c   1.000
_cell.angle_alpha   90.00
_cell.angle_beta   90.00
_cell.angle_gamma   90.00
#
_symmetry.space_group_name_H-M   'P 1'
#
loop_
_entity.id
_entity.type
_entity.pdbx_description
1 polymer ?
#
loop_
_entity_poly.entity_id
_entity_poly.type
_entity_poly.pdbx_seq_one_letter_code
_entity_poly.pdbx_strand_id
1 'polypeptide(L)'
;MQGLVLWYDRTRNKAIVWCDDCDKLAYASATDILIEEHQSLKVGDLVCFDLITFGDFRGCTNLRLVEEQRAPHISHDLINAAPRYQAVANS
;
A
#
# COMPACT_ATOMS: atom_id res chain seq x y z
N MET A 1 11.91 -0.67 -2.21
CA MET A 1 10.86 -1.68 -1.97
C MET A 1 9.70 -1.46 -2.94
N GLN A 2 8.91 -2.49 -3.28
CA GLN A 2 7.66 -2.32 -4.04
C GLN A 2 6.43 -2.70 -3.21
N GLY A 3 5.29 -2.10 -3.54
CA GLY A 3 4.03 -2.45 -2.90
C GLY A 3 2.81 -1.90 -3.64
N LEU A 4 1.64 -2.44 -3.31
CA LEU A 4 0.35 -2.04 -3.85
C LEU A 4 -0.34 -1.05 -2.92
N VAL A 5 -0.85 0.05 -3.47
CA VAL A 5 -1.67 1.00 -2.70
C VAL A 5 -3.01 0.34 -2.35
N LEU A 6 -3.31 0.21 -1.06
CA LEU A 6 -4.59 -0.33 -0.56
C LEU A 6 -5.61 0.76 -0.25
N TRP A 7 -5.12 1.95 0.10
CA TRP A 7 -5.94 3.10 0.44
C TRP A 7 -5.15 4.38 0.18
N TYR A 8 -5.84 5.41 -0.30
CA TYR A 8 -5.28 6.74 -0.49
C TYR A 8 -6.34 7.80 -0.16
N ASP A 9 -5.97 8.77 0.67
CA ASP A 9 -6.76 9.97 0.94
C ASP A 9 -6.06 11.17 0.31
N ARG A 10 -6.66 11.67 -0.76
CA ARG A 10 -6.17 12.83 -1.51
C ARG A 10 -6.23 14.13 -0.70
N THR A 11 -7.21 14.27 0.21
CA THR A 11 -7.35 15.49 1.02
C THR A 11 -6.24 15.61 2.06
N ARG A 12 -5.77 14.47 2.58
CA ARG A 12 -4.71 14.39 3.59
C ARG A 12 -3.35 14.01 3.02
N ASN A 13 -3.29 13.66 1.74
CA ASN A 13 -2.16 13.03 1.07
C ASN A 13 -1.55 11.90 1.92
N LYS A 14 -2.37 10.91 2.26
CA LYS A 14 -1.94 9.74 3.06
C LYS A 14 -2.25 8.46 2.31
N ALA A 15 -1.39 7.45 2.45
CA ALA A 15 -1.58 6.16 1.81
C ALA A 15 -1.28 5.00 2.75
N ILE A 16 -1.94 3.87 2.50
CA ILE A 16 -1.55 2.56 3.05
C ILE A 16 -1.08 1.71 1.88
N VAL A 17 0.11 1.14 2.01
CA VAL A 17 0.76 0.33 0.99
C VAL A 17 0.98 -1.08 1.53
N TRP A 18 0.63 -2.08 0.75
CA TRP A 18 0.93 -3.47 1.04
C TRP A 18 2.19 -3.89 0.31
N CYS A 19 3.19 -4.31 1.08
CA CYS A 19 4.52 -4.60 0.57
C CYS A 19 4.64 -6.00 -0.05
N ASP A 20 5.55 -6.14 -1.01
CA ASP A 20 5.88 -7.42 -1.67
C ASP A 20 6.49 -8.48 -0.72
N ASP A 21 7.12 -8.05 0.38
CA ASP A 21 7.73 -8.93 1.40
C ASP A 21 6.74 -9.54 2.40
N CYS A 22 5.44 -9.43 2.13
CA CYS A 22 4.36 -10.28 2.63
C CYS A 22 4.42 -10.67 4.13
N ASP A 23 4.12 -9.69 5.00
CA ASP A 23 3.28 -9.91 6.20
C ASP A 23 2.79 -8.59 6.84
N LYS A 24 3.41 -7.46 6.48
CA LYS A 24 3.17 -6.18 7.17
C LYS A 24 2.84 -5.05 6.19
N LEU A 25 1.81 -4.28 6.54
CA LEU A 25 1.44 -3.04 5.87
C LEU A 25 2.47 -1.93 6.18
N ALA A 26 2.61 -1.00 5.25
CA ALA A 26 3.39 0.21 5.44
C ALA A 26 2.52 1.45 5.22
N TYR A 27 2.78 2.50 6.00
CA TYR A 27 2.03 3.76 5.99
C TYR A 27 2.85 4.87 5.33
N ALA A 28 2.21 5.66 4.48
CA ALA A 28 2.82 6.85 3.87
C ALA A 28 2.08 8.11 4.31
N SER A 29 2.83 9.17 4.64
CA SER A 29 2.30 10.47 5.03
C SER A 29 2.61 11.55 3.99
N ALA A 30 1.95 12.70 4.09
CA ALA A 30 2.05 13.77 3.10
C ALA A 30 3.48 14.25 2.83
N THR A 31 4.35 14.25 3.85
CA THR A 31 5.77 14.63 3.72
C THR A 31 6.59 13.59 2.96
N ASP A 32 6.10 12.35 2.92
CA ASP A 32 6.82 11.19 2.41
C ASP A 32 6.40 10.78 0.99
N ILE A 33 5.31 11.36 0.50
CA ILE A 33 4.75 11.15 -0.83
C ILE A 33 5.35 12.20 -1.77
N LEU A 34 6.45 11.83 -2.44
CA LEU A 34 7.09 12.61 -3.50
C LEU A 34 6.50 12.24 -4.85
N ILE A 35 5.20 12.48 -5.00
CA ILE A 35 4.55 12.33 -6.31
C ILE A 35 4.51 13.71 -6.94
N GLU A 36 4.94 13.80 -8.20
CA GLU A 36 4.80 15.02 -8.99
C GLU A 36 3.38 15.58 -8.82
N GLU A 37 3.23 16.89 -8.68
CA GLU A 37 2.00 17.59 -8.25
C GLU A 37 0.74 17.25 -9.07
N HIS A 38 0.85 16.47 -10.14
CA HIS A 38 -0.22 16.14 -11.08
C HIS A 38 -0.62 14.66 -11.09
N GLN A 39 0.06 13.78 -10.35
CA GLN A 39 -0.26 12.36 -10.32
C GLN A 39 -0.89 11.99 -8.96
N SER A 40 -2.18 11.66 -8.96
CA SER A 40 -2.90 11.20 -7.77
C SER A 40 -2.81 9.68 -7.70
N LEU A 41 -2.30 9.14 -6.59
CA LEU A 41 -2.37 7.70 -6.33
C LEU A 41 -3.82 7.22 -6.36
N LYS A 42 -3.98 5.96 -6.73
CA LYS A 42 -5.22 5.21 -6.67
C LYS A 42 -4.96 3.86 -6.02
N VAL A 43 -6.02 3.30 -5.46
CA VAL A 43 -6.01 1.91 -4.99
C VAL A 43 -5.63 0.99 -6.16
N GLY A 44 -4.74 0.05 -5.91
CA GLY A 44 -4.25 -0.90 -6.91
C GLY A 44 -3.05 -0.43 -7.73
N ASP A 45 -2.57 0.80 -7.53
CA ASP A 45 -1.32 1.25 -8.13
C ASP A 45 -0.11 0.52 -7.52
N LEU A 46 0.85 0.16 -8.36
CA LEU A 46 2.14 -0.36 -7.94
C LEU A 46 3.10 0.81 -7.73
N VAL A 47 3.69 0.88 -6.55
CA VAL A 47 4.61 1.95 -6.15
C VAL A 47 5.94 1.38 -5.71
N CYS A 48 6.99 2.16 -5.85
CA CYS A 48 8.28 1.91 -5.20
C CYS A 48 8.58 3.02 -4.18
N PHE A 49 9.23 2.65 -3.10
CA PHE A 49 9.52 3.54 -1.97
C PHE A 49 10.69 3.03 -1.14
N ASP A 50 11.22 3.90 -0.30
CA ASP A 50 12.18 3.56 0.74
C ASP A 50 11.41 3.26 2.03
N LEU A 51 11.82 2.20 2.72
CA LEU A 51 11.16 1.74 3.94
C LEU A 51 11.91 2.29 5.16
N ILE A 52 11.17 2.92 6.07
CA ILE A 52 11.63 3.27 7.41
C ILE A 52 10.87 2.45 8.45
N THR A 53 11.57 1.94 9.45
CA THR A 53 10.96 1.10 10.50
C THR A 53 11.23 1.67 11.89
N PHE A 54 10.19 1.81 12.69
CA PHE A 54 10.25 2.25 14.08
C PHE A 54 9.48 1.28 14.97
N GLY A 55 10.17 0.30 15.55
CA GLY A 55 9.51 -0.84 16.21
C GLY A 55 8.66 -1.61 15.19
N ASP A 56 7.37 -1.79 15.50
CA ASP A 56 6.41 -2.43 14.59
C ASP A 56 5.83 -1.49 13.52
N PHE A 57 6.09 -0.19 13.62
CA PHE A 57 5.64 0.77 12.63
C PHE A 57 6.52 0.74 11.39
N ARG A 58 5.90 0.62 10.21
CA ARG A 58 6.54 0.73 8.89
C ARG A 58 6.06 2.00 8.20
N GLY A 59 6.98 2.90 7.91
CA GLY A 59 6.74 4.09 7.09
C GLY A 59 7.32 3.91 5.68
N CYS A 60 6.68 4.52 4.69
CA CYS A 60 7.19 4.63 3.32
C CYS A 60 7.65 6.06 3.07
N THR A 61 8.84 6.25 2.49
CA THR A 61 9.34 7.55 2.02
C THR A 61 9.74 7.49 0.55
N ASN A 62 9.87 8.66 -0.09
CA ASN A 62 10.25 8.79 -1.50
C ASN A 62 9.37 7.96 -2.43
N LEU A 63 8.07 7.96 -2.17
CA LEU A 63 7.11 7.11 -2.86
C LEU A 63 6.94 7.56 -4.32
N ARG A 64 7.15 6.64 -5.27
CA ARG A 64 7.08 6.84 -6.72
C ARG A 64 6.18 5.81 -7.37
N LEU A 65 5.36 6.24 -8.30
CA LEU A 65 4.52 5.35 -9.10
C LEU A 65 5.38 4.53 -10.07
N VAL A 66 5.13 3.23 -10.15
CA VAL A 66 5.78 2.29 -11.07
C VAL A 66 4.80 1.86 -12.17
N GLU A 67 3.58 1.49 -11.78
CA GLU A 67 2.54 1.05 -12.70
C GLU A 67 1.16 1.45 -12.17
N GLU A 68 0.37 2.13 -13.01
CA GLU A 68 -1.02 2.46 -12.69
C GLU A 68 -1.87 1.19 -12.70
N GLN A 69 -2.72 1.04 -11.68
CA GLN A 69 -3.78 0.04 -11.66
C GLN A 69 -3.30 -1.40 -11.95
N ARG A 70 -2.12 -1.77 -11.43
CA ARG A 70 -1.60 -3.14 -11.45
C ARG A 70 -2.59 -4.15 -10.86
N ALA A 71 -3.30 -3.75 -9.81
CA ALA A 71 -4.29 -4.56 -9.10
C ALA A 71 -5.51 -3.72 -8.64
N PRO A 72 -6.37 -3.27 -9.56
CA PRO A 72 -7.41 -2.26 -9.28
C PRO A 72 -8.48 -2.73 -8.28
N HIS A 73 -8.65 -4.04 -8.13
CA HIS A 73 -9.63 -4.66 -7.23
C HIS A 73 -9.02 -5.22 -5.96
N ILE A 74 -7.76 -4.92 -5.66
CA ILE A 74 -7.00 -5.54 -4.56
C ILE A 74 -7.74 -5.51 -3.22
N SER A 75 -8.42 -4.41 -2.88
CA SER A 75 -9.20 -4.33 -1.63
C SER A 75 -10.35 -5.33 -1.60
N HIS A 76 -11.07 -5.51 -2.72
CA HIS A 76 -12.15 -6.48 -2.83
C HIS A 76 -11.61 -7.92 -2.81
N ASP A 77 -10.51 -8.17 -3.52
CA ASP A 77 -9.88 -9.49 -3.59
C ASP A 77 -9.39 -9.94 -2.20
N LEU A 78 -8.78 -9.03 -1.44
CA LEU A 78 -8.36 -9.28 -0.06
C LEU A 78 -9.55 -9.56 0.87
N ILE A 79 -10.63 -8.79 0.77
CA ILE A 79 -11.87 -9.04 1.55
C ILE A 79 -12.42 -10.44 1.25
N ASN A 80 -12.47 -10.84 -0.03
CA ASN A 80 -12.98 -12.14 -0.44
C ASN A 80 -12.05 -13.30 -0.05
N ALA A 81 -10.74 -13.04 0.08
CA ALA A 81 -9.76 -14.04 0.51
C ALA A 81 -9.76 -14.27 2.03
N ALA A 82 -10.08 -13.25 2.83
CA ALA A 82 -9.99 -13.32 4.30
C ALA A 82 -10.75 -14.50 4.94
N PRO A 83 -12.00 -14.85 4.55
CA PRO A 83 -12.71 -16.01 5.10
C PRO A 83 -12.03 -17.34 4.82
N ARG A 84 -11.36 -17.46 3.65
CA ARG A 84 -10.65 -18.69 3.26
C ARG A 84 -9.40 -18.92 4.10
N TYR A 85 -8.72 -17.84 4.50
CA TYR A 85 -7.56 -17.92 5.37
C TYR A 85 -7.94 -18.32 6.81
N GLN A 86 -9.03 -17.77 7.35
CA GLN A 86 -9.52 -18.10 8.70
C GLN A 86 -9.99 -19.56 8.83
N ALA A 87 -10.53 -20.15 7.76
CA ALA A 87 -10.92 -21.56 7.77
C ALA A 87 -9.71 -22.51 7.83
N VAL A 88 -8.60 -22.16 7.16
CA VAL A 88 -7.34 -22.94 7.16
C VAL A 88 -6.56 -22.76 8.46
N ALA A 89 -6.65 -21.58 9.10
CA ALA A 89 -5.96 -21.32 10.36
C ALA A 89 -6.62 -22.03 11.57
N ASN A 90 -7.88 -22.45 11.47
CA ASN A 90 -8.65 -23.10 12.54
C ASN A 90 -8.85 -24.61 12.33
N SER A 91 -8.18 -25.21 11.35
CA SER A 91 -8.19 -26.65 11.02
C SER A 91 -6.87 -27.30 11.35
#